data_AF-A0AA87MJC7-F1
#
_entry.id   AF-A0AA87MJC7-F1
#
_cell.length_a   1.000
_cell.length_b   1.000
_cell.length_c   1.000
_cell.angle_alpha   90.00
_cell.angle_beta   90.00
_cell.angle_gamma   90.00
#
_symmetry.space_group_name_H-M   'P 1'
#
loop_
_entity.id
_entity.type
_entity.pdbx_description
1 polymer ?
#
loop_
_entity_poly.entity_id
_entity_poly.type
_entity_poly.pdbx_seq_one_letter_code
_entity_poly.pdbx_strand_id
1 'polypeptide(L)' 'MLLELKAPLPWRKEFIRLNHLIEVKPDGSLPRDAPTRFRPSKYYKVLISNSKYHQGSVCYEDPKTGHMFLYDVQL' A
#
# COMPACT_ATOMS: atom_id res chain seq x y z
N MET A 1 8.77 7.67 -1.42
CA MET A 1 7.83 8.68 -1.98
C MET A 1 6.41 8.29 -1.56
N LEU A 2 5.51 9.25 -1.29
CA LEU A 2 4.07 8.96 -1.02
C LEU A 2 3.23 9.43 -2.21
N LEU A 3 2.46 8.53 -2.79
CA LEU A 3 1.41 8.84 -3.76
C LEU A 3 0.06 8.51 -3.14
N GLU A 4 -0.80 9.52 -3.01
CA GLU A 4 -2.20 9.35 -2.62
C GLU A 4 -3.10 9.53 -3.85
N LEU A 5 -4.02 8.59 -4.06
CA LEU A 5 -5.00 8.67 -5.13
C LEU A 5 -6.35 8.10 -4.67
N LYS A 6 -7.43 8.59 -5.30
CA LYS A 6 -8.78 8.05 -5.10
C LYS A 6 -9.22 7.36 -6.38
N ALA A 7 -9.61 6.09 -6.27
CA ALA A 7 -9.95 5.30 -7.45
C ALA A 7 -11.21 4.42 -7.24
N PRO A 8 -12.02 4.22 -8.30
CA PRO A 8 -13.23 3.41 -8.22
C PRO A 8 -12.87 1.93 -8.02
N LEU A 9 -13.77 1.18 -7.37
CA LEU A 9 -13.55 -0.22 -6.98
C LEU A 9 -13.08 -1.15 -8.15
N PRO A 10 -13.60 -1.03 -9.39
CA PRO A 10 -13.12 -1.87 -10.50
C PRO A 10 -11.63 -1.67 -10.78
N TRP A 11 -11.19 -0.41 -10.88
CA TRP A 11 -9.78 -0.05 -11.06
C TRP A 11 -8.95 -0.55 -9.88
N ARG A 12 -9.49 -0.37 -8.67
CA ARG A 12 -9.12 -1.01 -7.39
C ARG A 12 -8.52 -2.40 -7.56
N LYS A 13 -9.43 -3.29 -7.91
CA LYS A 13 -9.23 -4.73 -8.04
C LYS A 13 -8.26 -5.07 -9.17
N GLU A 14 -8.36 -4.36 -10.28
CA GLU A 14 -7.50 -4.60 -11.44
C GLU A 14 -6.05 -4.21 -11.15
N PHE A 15 -5.81 -3.06 -10.50
CA PHE A 15 -4.49 -2.65 -10.07
C PHE A 15 -3.82 -3.68 -9.15
N ILE A 16 -4.56 -4.16 -8.14
CA ILE A 16 -4.10 -5.19 -7.21
C ILE A 16 -3.73 -6.47 -7.96
N ARG A 17 -4.57 -6.90 -8.90
CA ARG A 17 -4.35 -8.11 -9.70
C ARG A 17 -3.12 -7.99 -10.61
N LEU A 18 -3.00 -6.89 -11.34
CA LEU A 18 -1.92 -6.67 -12.31
C LEU A 18 -0.56 -6.48 -11.64
N ASN A 19 -0.53 -5.93 -10.44
CA ASN A 19 0.71 -5.72 -9.68
C ASN A 19 1.00 -6.86 -8.69
N HIS A 20 0.24 -7.96 -8.74
CA HIS A 20 0.43 -9.13 -7.88
C HIS A 20 0.52 -8.78 -6.38
N LEU A 21 -0.29 -7.82 -5.93
CA LEU A 21 -0.26 -7.37 -4.53
C LEU A 21 -0.71 -8.48 -3.60
N ILE A 22 0.06 -8.72 -2.54
CA ILE A 22 -0.26 -9.71 -1.52
C ILE A 22 -0.88 -8.99 -0.33
N GLU A 23 -2.01 -9.49 0.15
CA GLU A 23 -2.62 -8.99 1.37
C GLU A 23 -1.78 -9.43 2.57
N VAL A 24 -1.32 -8.47 3.37
CA VAL A 24 -0.53 -8.72 4.56
C VAL A 24 -1.33 -8.23 5.76
N LYS A 25 -1.50 -9.10 6.76
CA LYS A 25 -2.12 -8.67 8.01
C LYS A 25 -1.18 -7.67 8.69
N PRO A 26 -1.64 -6.47 9.06
CA PRO A 26 -0.83 -5.54 9.82
C PRO A 26 -0.39 -6.20 11.12
N ASP A 27 0.91 -6.19 11.39
CA ASP A 27 1.44 -6.43 12.74
C ASP A 27 1.26 -5.21 13.66
N GLY A 28 0.61 -4.15 13.13
CA GLY A 28 0.37 -2.89 13.81
C GLY A 28 1.48 -1.86 13.62
N SER A 29 2.60 -2.24 13.00
CA SER A 29 3.70 -1.32 12.72
C SER A 29 3.56 -0.68 11.33
N LEU A 30 3.53 0.65 11.30
CA LEU A 30 3.75 1.39 10.06
C LEU A 30 5.26 1.53 9.84
N PRO A 31 5.73 1.64 8.58
CA PRO A 31 7.09 2.06 8.31
C PRO A 31 7.43 3.33 9.10
N ARG A 32 8.65 3.43 9.65
CA ARG A 32 9.06 4.57 10.52
C ARG A 32 8.95 5.93 9.83
N ASP A 33 9.07 5.91 8.52
CA ASP A 33 9.08 7.00 7.57
C ASP A 33 7.69 7.28 6.96
N ALA A 34 6.66 6.57 7.43
CA ALA A 34 5.28 6.81 7.03
C ALA A 34 4.80 8.21 7.46
N PRO A 35 4.16 8.98 6.57
CA PRO A 35 3.67 10.33 6.90
C PRO A 35 2.66 10.33 8.05
N THR A 36 2.64 11.35 8.90
CA THR A 36 1.75 11.37 10.10
C THR A 36 0.25 11.35 9.77
N ARG A 37 -0.12 11.79 8.56
CA ARG A 37 -1.48 11.77 8.02
C ARG A 37 -1.89 10.38 7.52
N PHE A 38 -0.93 9.48 7.39
CA PHE A 38 -1.10 8.12 6.92
C PHE A 38 -1.54 7.22 8.08
N ARG A 39 -2.85 6.95 8.19
CA ARG A 39 -3.46 6.14 9.26
C ARG A 39 -4.39 5.07 8.69
N PRO A 40 -3.86 3.95 8.16
CA PRO A 40 -4.68 2.91 7.55
C PRO A 40 -5.56 2.22 8.60
N SER A 41 -6.82 1.94 8.25
CA SER A 41 -7.88 1.67 9.23
C SER A 41 -8.03 0.21 9.70
N LYS A 42 -7.23 -0.75 9.21
CA LYS A 42 -6.98 -2.10 9.80
C LYS A 42 -6.47 -3.19 8.83
N TYR A 43 -6.33 -2.93 7.53
CA TYR A 43 -5.87 -3.95 6.56
C TYR A 43 -5.07 -3.28 5.45
N TYR A 44 -3.94 -3.84 5.02
CA TYR A 44 -3.13 -3.28 3.92
C TYR A 44 -2.54 -4.33 2.99
N LYS A 45 -2.25 -3.94 1.74
CA LYS A 45 -1.81 -4.84 0.67
C LYS A 45 -0.40 -4.46 0.23
N VAL A 46 0.59 -5.29 0.54
CA VAL A 46 1.99 -4.93 0.29
C VAL A 46 2.38 -5.24 -1.16
N LEU A 47 3.11 -4.32 -1.80
CA LEU A 47 3.83 -4.56 -3.05
C LEU A 47 5.31 -4.83 -2.71
N ILE A 48 5.69 -6.07 -2.38
CA ILE A 48 7.12 -6.35 -2.18
C ILE A 48 7.83 -6.27 -3.54
N SER A 49 8.43 -5.11 -3.82
CA SER A 49 9.29 -4.94 -4.98
C SER A 49 10.64 -5.62 -4.72
N ASN A 50 11.10 -6.30 -5.76
CA ASN A 50 12.37 -7.00 -5.99
C ASN A 50 13.43 -6.93 -4.86
N SER A 51 13.68 -8.09 -4.22
CA SER A 51 14.69 -8.31 -3.18
C SER A 51 16.13 -7.95 -3.60
N LYS A 52 16.39 -7.75 -4.90
CA LYS A 52 17.71 -7.39 -5.42
C LYS A 52 18.19 -5.99 -5.06
N TYR A 53 17.29 -5.06 -4.70
CA TYR A 53 17.66 -3.64 -4.53
C TYR A 53 17.27 -3.04 -3.17
N HIS A 54 16.83 -3.84 -2.20
CA HIS A 54 16.41 -3.32 -0.89
C HIS A 54 15.36 -2.19 -1.01
N GLN A 55 14.50 -2.26 -2.04
CA GLN A 55 13.48 -1.27 -2.35
C GLN A 55 12.15 -1.96 -2.61
N GLY A 56 11.18 -1.69 -1.75
CA GLY A 56 9.80 -2.17 -1.85
C GLY A 56 8.83 -1.01 -2.04
N SER A 57 7.55 -1.31 -2.28
CA SER A 57 6.49 -0.33 -2.06
C SER A 57 5.36 -0.96 -1.25
N VAL A 58 4.56 -0.15 -0.57
CA VAL A 58 3.39 -0.64 0.17
C VAL A 58 2.17 0.07 -0.36
N CYS A 59 1.13 -0.70 -0.68
CA CYS A 59 -0.14 -0.17 -1.15
C CYS A 59 -1.20 -0.33 -0.05
N TYR A 60 -1.74 0.78 0.43
CA TYR A 60 -2.82 0.76 1.39
C TYR A 60 -4.10 1.16 0.69
N GLU A 61 -5.15 0.37 0.88
CA GLU A 61 -6.46 0.64 0.31
C GLU A 61 -7.44 0.84 1.47
N ASP A 62 -8.13 1.98 1.49
CA ASP A 62 -9.32 2.14 2.32
C ASP A 62 -10.54 1.72 1.47
N PRO A 63 -11.16 0.56 1.74
CA PRO A 63 -12.29 0.08 0.97
C PRO A 63 -13.54 0.95 1.14
N LYS A 64 -13.67 1.69 2.25
CA LYS A 64 -14.83 2.56 2.52
C LYS A 64 -14.76 3.86 1.73
N THR A 65 -13.60 4.49 1.70
CA THR A 65 -13.44 5.81 1.07
C THR A 65 -12.91 5.73 -0.37
N GLY A 66 -12.33 4.59 -0.76
CA GLY A 66 -11.70 4.40 -2.06
C GLY A 66 -10.33 5.07 -2.20
N HIS A 67 -9.76 5.56 -1.09
CA HIS A 67 -8.40 6.09 -1.07
C HIS A 67 -7.39 4.94 -1.18
N MET A 68 -6.35 5.17 -1.97
CA MET A 68 -5.18 4.33 -2.06
C MET A 68 -3.94 5.16 -1.77
N PHE A 69 -3.02 4.57 -1.02
CA PHE A 69 -1.74 5.17 -0.69
C PHE A 69 -0.64 4.23 -1.12
N LEU A 70 0.25 4.69 -1.99
CA LEU A 70 1.45 3.98 -2.38
C LEU A 70 2.64 4.63 -1.71
N TYR A 71 3.45 3.81 -1.04
CA TYR A 71 4.57 4.26 -0.24
C TYR A 71 5.81 3.44 -0.57
N ASP A 72 6.86 4.06 -1.09
CA ASP A 72 8.13 3.35 -1.28
C ASP A 72 8.82 3.15 0.07
N VAL A 73 9.20 1.90 0.35
CA VAL A 73 9.97 1.52 1.54
C VAL A 73 11.38 1.14 1.12
N GLN A 74 12.38 1.60 1.87
CA GLN A 74 13.69 0.96 1.87
C GLN A 74 13.63 -0.23 2.83
N LEU A 75 14.04 -1.41 2.36
CA LEU A 75 13.99 -2.69 3.09
C LEU A 75 15.33 -3.05 3.73
#